data_AF-A0A7Z0DBA1-F1
#
_entry.id   AF-A0A7Z0DBA1-F1
#
_cell.length_a   1.000
_cell.length_b   1.000
_cell.length_c   1.000
_cell.angle_alpha   90.00
_cell.angle_beta   90.00
_cell.angle_gamma   90.00
#
_symmetry.space_group_name_H-M   'P 1'
#
loop_
_entity.id
_entity.type
_entity.pdbx_description
1 polymer ?
#
loop_
_entity_poly.entity_id
_entity_poly.type
_entity_poly.pdbx_seq_one_letter_code
_entity_poly.pdbx_strand_id
1 'polypeptide(L)'
;MAPLIGTPSIWTLLIILAIALLLFGGSRLAGIGKSTGRAIKEFKEETQGVGSGSQTTTSAPQTPGETQRAADDVTEAEVVERPRSTDR
;
A
#
# COMPACT_ATOMS: atom_id res chain seq x y z
N MET A 1 37.98 18.58 21.23
CA MET A 1 37.13 17.38 21.41
C MET A 1 35.93 17.51 20.48
N ALA A 2 36.07 17.09 19.22
CA ALA A 2 35.01 17.21 18.21
C ALA A 2 34.13 15.94 18.21
N PRO A 3 32.79 16.05 18.16
CA PRO A 3 31.93 14.89 18.00
C PRO A 3 32.04 14.37 16.56
N LEU A 4 32.81 13.31 16.36
CA LEU A 4 32.98 12.61 15.07
C LEU A 4 31.84 11.64 14.78
N ILE A 5 30.59 12.04 15.00
CA ILE A 5 29.47 11.32 14.39
C ILE A 5 29.25 11.99 13.04
N GLY A 6 30.11 11.62 12.09
CA GLY A 6 29.94 11.95 10.69
C GLY A 6 28.57 11.47 10.25
N THR A 7 27.82 12.33 9.58
CA THR A 7 26.59 11.93 8.91
C THR A 7 26.87 10.66 8.08
N PRO A 8 26.07 9.59 8.24
CA PRO A 8 26.32 8.37 7.49
C PRO A 8 26.31 8.70 6.00
N SER A 9 27.38 8.32 5.31
CA SER A 9 27.49 8.50 3.87
C SER A 9 26.33 7.81 3.16
N ILE A 10 25.91 8.33 2.00
CA ILE A 10 24.83 7.76 1.19
C ILE A 10 25.06 6.25 0.95
N TRP A 11 26.32 5.84 0.78
CA TRP A 11 26.73 4.46 0.59
C TRP A 11 26.41 3.57 1.79
N THR A 12 26.61 4.09 3.00
CA THR A 12 26.28 3.37 4.24
C THR A 12 24.77 3.18 4.37
N LEU A 13 23.97 4.21 4.01
CA LEU A 13 22.50 4.10 4.02
C LEU A 13 22.00 3.04 3.03
N LEU A 14 22.58 2.94 1.84
CA LEU A 14 22.22 1.91 0.86
C LEU A 14 22.53 0.50 1.35
N ILE A 15 23.67 0.29 2.00
CA ILE A 15 24.04 -1.01 2.58
C ILE A 15 23.06 -1.41 3.68
N ILE A 16 22.72 -0.49 4.58
CA ILE A 16 21.74 -0.75 5.65
C ILE A 16 20.36 -1.05 5.05
N LEU A 17 19.94 -0.31 4.02
CA LEU A 17 18.69 -0.54 3.32
C LEU A 17 18.66 -1.93 2.67
N ALA A 18 19.76 -2.36 2.05
CA ALA A 18 19.86 -3.70 1.46
C ALA A 18 19.71 -4.80 2.50
N ILE A 19 20.38 -4.67 3.66
CA ILE A 19 20.23 -5.62 4.77
C ILE A 19 18.80 -5.61 5.32
N ALA A 20 18.18 -4.43 5.48
CA ALA A 20 16.79 -4.33 5.92
C ALA A 20 15.83 -5.00 4.92
N LEU A 21 16.03 -4.82 3.62
CA LEU A 21 15.24 -5.50 2.58
C LEU A 21 15.41 -7.02 2.63
N LEU A 22 16.60 -7.52 2.99
CA LEU A 22 16.83 -8.96 3.12
C LEU A 22 16.14 -9.55 4.37
N LEU A 23 16.13 -8.82 5.49
CA LEU A 23 15.50 -9.26 6.75
C LEU A 23 13.97 -9.12 6.73
N PHE A 24 13.47 -7.97 6.26
CA PHE A 24 12.04 -7.67 6.26
C PHE A 24 11.33 -8.11 4.97
N GLY A 25 12.08 -8.27 3.87
CA GLY A 25 11.53 -8.46 2.54
C GLY A 25 11.00 -7.15 1.92
N GLY A 26 11.10 -7.02 0.59
CA GLY A 26 10.60 -5.85 -0.14
C GLY A 26 9.09 -5.62 0.05
N SER A 27 8.29 -6.68 0.15
CA SER A 27 6.83 -6.60 0.25
C SER A 27 6.35 -5.95 1.56
N ARG A 28 7.00 -6.24 2.69
CA ARG A 28 6.62 -5.64 3.99
C ARG A 28 6.96 -4.16 4.04
N LEU A 29 8.16 -3.80 3.57
CA LEU A 29 8.63 -2.42 3.54
C LEU A 29 7.79 -1.57 2.56
N ALA A 30 7.46 -2.11 1.39
CA ALA A 30 6.59 -1.46 0.41
C ALA A 30 5.16 -1.27 0.93
N GLY A 31 4.60 -2.29 1.61
CA GLY A 31 3.26 -2.20 2.20
C GLY A 31 3.15 -1.06 3.21
N ILE A 32 4.08 -1.01 4.18
CA ILE A 32 4.11 0.04 5.21
C ILE A 32 4.43 1.40 4.56
N GLY A 33 5.44 1.47 3.71
CA GLY A 33 5.85 2.70 3.02
C GLY A 33 4.74 3.32 2.18
N LYS A 34 3.88 2.53 1.53
CA LYS A 34 2.73 3.03 0.75
C LYS A 34 1.70 3.73 1.64
N SER A 35 1.38 3.14 2.81
CA SER A 35 0.41 3.72 3.75
C SER A 35 0.94 4.97 4.45
N THR A 36 2.15 4.88 5.01
CA THR A 36 2.82 6.01 5.67
C THR A 36 3.14 7.14 4.68
N GLY A 37 3.54 6.80 3.45
CA GLY A 37 3.83 7.77 2.40
C GLY A 37 2.59 8.57 1.96
N ARG A 38 1.41 7.93 1.90
CA ARG A 38 0.14 8.65 1.65
C ARG A 38 -0.18 9.63 2.77
N ALA A 39 -0.08 9.20 4.03
CA ALA A 39 -0.32 10.06 5.17
C ALA A 39 0.63 11.28 5.20
N ILE A 40 1.92 11.07 4.91
CA ILE A 40 2.90 12.17 4.83
C ILE A 40 2.60 13.10 3.65
N LYS A 41 2.18 12.56 2.49
CA LYS A 41 1.81 13.36 1.30
C LYS A 41 0.61 14.24 1.60
N GLU A 42 -0.45 13.69 2.17
CA GLU A 42 -1.66 14.41 2.58
C GLU A 42 -1.32 15.47 3.64
N PHE A 43 -0.54 15.12 4.67
CA PHE A 43 -0.09 16.07 5.68
C PHE A 43 0.68 17.25 5.08
N LYS A 44 1.58 16.98 4.13
CA LYS A 44 2.35 18.01 3.43
C LYS A 44 1.47 18.86 2.53
N GLU A 45 0.48 18.28 1.84
CA GLU A 45 -0.47 19.01 1.01
C GLU A 45 -1.31 19.99 1.84
N GLU A 46 -1.86 19.55 2.97
CA GLU A 46 -2.63 20.39 3.90
C GLU A 46 -1.76 21.49 4.53
N THR A 47 -0.54 21.13 4.96
CA THR A 47 0.40 22.09 5.57
C THR A 47 0.92 23.11 4.55
N GLN A 48 1.16 22.70 3.29
CA GLN A 48 1.60 23.59 2.21
C GLN A 48 0.45 24.46 1.68
N GLY A 49 -0.79 23.97 1.71
CA GLY A 49 -1.99 24.74 1.34
C GLY A 49 -2.22 25.99 2.21
N VAL A 50 -1.72 25.99 3.45
CA VAL A 50 -1.74 27.17 4.35
C VAL A 50 -0.61 28.18 4.03
N GLY A 51 0.44 27.78 3.30
CA GLY A 51 1.67 28.57 3.13
C GLY A 51 1.98 29.08 1.70
N SER A 52 1.48 28.44 0.64
CA SER A 52 1.61 28.95 -0.75
C SER A 52 0.70 28.18 -1.71
N GLY A 53 0.03 28.93 -2.58
CA GLY A 53 -0.96 28.40 -3.52
C GLY A 53 -0.41 27.42 -4.56
N SER A 54 -1.21 26.37 -4.77
CA SER A 54 -1.38 25.58 -6.00
C SER A 54 -0.23 24.70 -6.49
N GLN A 55 -0.38 23.37 -6.35
CA GLN A 55 -0.56 22.48 -7.51
C GLN A 55 -1.03 21.08 -7.08
N THR A 56 -2.32 20.80 -7.28
CA THR A 56 -2.91 19.46 -7.18
C THR A 56 -2.55 18.69 -8.46
N THR A 57 -1.69 17.68 -8.36
CA THR A 57 -1.61 16.63 -9.39
C THR A 57 -2.24 15.36 -8.85
N THR A 58 -3.39 15.05 -9.43
CA THR A 58 -4.08 13.77 -9.45
C THR A 58 -3.09 12.61 -9.60
N SER A 59 -3.18 11.64 -8.69
CA SER A 59 -2.77 10.26 -8.98
C SER A 59 -3.73 9.33 -8.24
N ALA A 60 -4.79 8.97 -8.95
CA ALA A 60 -5.67 7.88 -8.55
C ALA A 60 -4.86 6.57 -8.41
N PRO A 61 -5.24 5.66 -7.50
CA PRO A 61 -4.50 4.43 -7.24
C PRO A 61 -4.55 3.49 -8.45
N GLN A 62 -3.41 3.16 -9.04
CA GLN A 62 -3.28 1.88 -9.70
C GLN A 62 -3.19 0.82 -8.60
N THR A 63 -4.18 -0.05 -8.56
CA THR A 63 -4.28 -1.25 -7.73
C THR A 63 -3.30 -2.30 -8.27
N PRO A 64 -2.21 -2.67 -7.58
CA PRO A 64 -1.53 -3.94 -7.81
C PRO A 64 -2.22 -4.92 -6.87
N GLY A 65 -3.30 -5.49 -7.36
CA GLY A 65 -4.17 -6.40 -6.64
C GLY A 65 -4.92 -7.31 -7.61
N GLU A 66 -4.26 -7.70 -8.70
CA GLU A 66 -4.67 -8.87 -9.46
C GLU A 66 -4.05 -10.09 -8.77
N THR A 67 -4.61 -10.44 -7.61
CA THR A 67 -4.62 -11.85 -7.21
C THR A 67 -5.62 -12.52 -8.13
N GLN A 68 -5.07 -13.07 -9.20
CA GLN A 68 -5.74 -13.90 -10.17
C GLN A 68 -6.67 -14.90 -9.49
N ARG A 69 -7.97 -14.64 -9.60
CA ARG A 69 -9.02 -15.66 -9.45
C ARG A 69 -9.26 -16.25 -10.83
N ALA A 70 -8.62 -17.38 -11.12
CA ALA A 70 -9.00 -18.28 -12.22
C ALA A 70 -8.27 -19.64 -12.06
N ALA A 71 -8.76 -20.45 -11.12
CA ALA A 71 -8.83 -21.90 -11.26
C ALA A 71 -10.13 -22.27 -10.52
N ASP A 72 -11.21 -22.40 -11.27
CA ASP A 72 -11.77 -23.73 -11.58
C ASP A 72 -12.38 -24.36 -10.34
N ASP A 73 -13.68 -24.09 -10.14
CA ASP A 73 -14.71 -25.12 -10.01
C ASP A 73 -15.98 -24.48 -9.45
N VAL A 74 -16.84 -24.01 -10.37
CA VAL A 74 -18.26 -23.84 -10.10
C VAL A 74 -18.90 -25.14 -10.59
N THR A 75 -18.97 -26.13 -9.71
CA THR A 75 -19.92 -27.24 -9.89
C THR A 75 -20.86 -27.33 -8.69
N GLU A 76 -22.14 -27.40 -9.01
CA GLU A 76 -23.27 -27.82 -8.18
C GLU A 76 -23.60 -27.05 -6.88
N ALA A 77 -24.41 -26.01 -7.05
CA ALA A 77 -25.52 -25.77 -6.13
C ALA A 77 -26.72 -25.17 -6.88
N GLU A 78 -27.16 -25.86 -7.95
CA GLU A 78 -28.56 -25.75 -8.37
C GLU A 78 -29.36 -26.81 -7.59
N VAL A 79 -29.86 -26.43 -6.40
CA VAL A 79 -31.11 -27.01 -5.91
C VAL A 79 -32.18 -25.95 -6.10
N VAL A 80 -32.74 -25.97 -7.30
CA VAL A 80 -34.11 -25.51 -7.56
C VAL A 80 -35.02 -26.38 -6.71
N GLU A 81 -35.57 -25.82 -5.62
CA GLU A 81 -36.81 -26.33 -5.08
C GLU A 81 -37.87 -25.22 -5.01
N ARG A 82 -39.04 -25.60 -5.52
CA ARG A 82 -40.01 -24.76 -6.21
C ARG A 82 -40.92 -24.03 -5.20
N PRO A 83 -41.46 -22.86 -5.56
CA PRO A 83 -42.48 -22.21 -4.76
C PRO A 83 -43.77 -23.05 -4.80
N ARG A 84 -44.15 -23.60 -3.65
CA ARG A 84 -45.49 -24.18 -3.41
C ARG A 84 -45.99 -23.61 -2.09
N SER A 85 -46.84 -22.60 -2.15
CA SER A 85 -48.28 -22.71 -1.86
C SER A 85 -48.58 -23.25 -0.46
N THR A 86 -49.11 -22.40 0.42
CA THR A 86 -50.35 -22.67 1.18
C THR A 86 -50.81 -21.37 1.83
N ASP A 87 -51.88 -20.84 1.25
CA ASP A 87 -52.87 -19.95 1.81
C ASP A 87 -53.64 -20.70 2.91
N ARG A 88 -53.65 -20.18 4.16
CA ARG A 88 -54.69 -20.43 5.17
C ARG A 88 -54.61 -19.43 6.31
#